data_AF-A0A1F5L0M2-F1
#
_entry.id   AF-A0A1F5L0M2-F1
#
_cell.length_a   1.000
_cell.length_b   1.000
_cell.length_c   1.000
_cell.angle_alpha   90.00
_cell.angle_beta   90.00
_cell.angle_gamma   90.00
#
_symmetry.space_group_name_H-M   'P 1'
#
loop_
_entity.id
_entity.type
_entity.pdbx_description
1 polymer ?
#
loop_
_entity_poly.entity_id
_entity_poly.type
_entity_poly.pdbx_seq_one_letter_code
_entity_poly.pdbx_strand_id
1 'polypeptide(L)'
;MSSDSINRPPNQPILLSFPSIDDLVPKLRRYVLKRQKETLDKQGRFVVAFAKWHIYFADERVVPLGHDNSNYKQLKDQLLDKIPVELGAPNVYPIDADLVNEEDELVEHYEKSVIERLTQKDSARFPIFDLILLNCGYDSHTYGLFPDHKVLTEEDR
;
A
#
# COMPACT_ATOMS: atom_id res chain seq x y z
N MET A 1 17.59 -10.56 -24.92
CA MET A 1 17.76 -9.94 -23.58
C MET A 1 17.22 -10.95 -22.57
N SER A 2 18.05 -11.37 -21.62
CA SER A 2 17.85 -12.59 -20.81
C SER A 2 16.56 -12.52 -19.98
N SER A 3 15.83 -13.64 -19.99
CA SER A 3 14.57 -13.94 -19.31
C SER A 3 14.74 -14.39 -17.85
N ASP A 4 15.89 -14.12 -17.22
CA ASP A 4 16.27 -14.73 -15.94
C ASP A 4 15.89 -13.91 -14.69
N SER A 5 15.12 -12.84 -14.81
CA SER A 5 14.81 -11.96 -13.66
C SER A 5 13.66 -12.45 -12.76
N ILE A 6 12.89 -13.47 -13.16
CA ILE A 6 11.60 -13.78 -12.50
C ILE A 6 11.73 -14.83 -11.38
N ASN A 7 12.86 -15.52 -11.22
CA ASN A 7 12.93 -16.71 -10.35
C ASN A 7 14.07 -16.66 -9.30
N ARG A 8 14.24 -15.52 -8.62
CA ARG A 8 15.06 -15.49 -7.41
C ARG A 8 14.25 -16.03 -6.22
N PRO A 9 14.85 -16.88 -5.36
CA PRO A 9 14.19 -17.25 -4.11
C PRO A 9 13.85 -15.99 -3.32
N PRO A 10 12.68 -15.92 -2.66
CA PRO A 10 12.33 -14.77 -1.85
C PRO A 10 13.40 -14.55 -0.79
N ASN A 11 13.73 -13.28 -0.53
CA ASN A 11 14.63 -12.94 0.57
C ASN A 11 14.07 -13.54 1.86
N GLN A 12 14.94 -14.00 2.76
CA GLN A 12 14.51 -14.50 4.06
C GLN A 12 13.67 -13.43 4.78
N PRO A 13 12.53 -13.80 5.38
CA PRO A 13 11.71 -12.86 6.12
C PRO A 13 12.49 -12.29 7.29
N ILE A 14 12.44 -10.98 7.46
CA ILE A 14 13.03 -10.31 8.62
C ILE A 14 11.93 -10.21 9.69
N LEU A 15 12.09 -10.96 10.78
CA LEU A 15 11.21 -10.87 11.94
C LEU A 15 11.77 -9.87 12.96
N LEU A 16 10.99 -8.84 13.26
CA LEU A 16 11.29 -7.86 14.30
C LEU A 16 10.22 -7.93 15.39
N SER A 17 10.62 -8.16 16.63
CA SER A 17 9.73 -8.14 17.79
C SER A 17 9.94 -6.88 18.64
N PHE A 18 8.86 -6.41 19.24
CA PHE A 18 8.86 -5.24 20.11
C PHE A 18 8.20 -5.58 21.45
N PRO A 19 8.65 -4.98 22.57
CA PRO A 19 8.09 -5.28 23.89
C PRO A 19 6.62 -4.89 24.05
N SER A 20 6.14 -3.89 23.30
CA SER A 20 4.76 -3.39 23.34
C SER A 20 4.35 -2.75 22.00
N ILE A 21 3.04 -2.54 21.81
CA ILE A 21 2.50 -1.77 20.67
C ILE A 21 2.99 -0.32 20.72
N ASP A 22 3.09 0.26 21.92
CA ASP A 22 3.60 1.62 22.12
C ASP A 22 5.06 1.76 21.67
N ASP A 23 5.83 0.66 21.68
CA ASP A 23 7.20 0.62 21.17
C ASP A 23 7.28 0.46 19.64
N LEU A 24 6.25 -0.11 18.99
CA LEU A 24 6.26 -0.43 17.56
C LEU A 24 6.38 0.84 16.72
N VAL A 25 5.47 1.79 16.88
CA VAL A 25 5.44 3.01 16.05
C VAL A 25 6.72 3.84 16.21
N PRO A 26 7.23 4.13 17.43
CA PRO A 26 8.47 4.88 17.60
C PRO A 26 9.71 4.14 17.08
N LYS A 27 9.75 2.80 17.15
CA LYS A 27 10.88 2.01 16.66
C LYS A 27 10.85 1.84 15.15
N LEU A 28 9.68 1.62 14.55
CA LEU A 28 9.50 1.62 13.10
C LEU A 28 9.86 3.00 12.52
N ARG A 29 9.35 4.08 13.12
CA ARG A 29 9.73 5.45 12.76
C ARG A 29 11.24 5.65 12.84
N ARG A 30 11.89 5.22 13.94
CA ARG A 30 13.35 5.30 14.08
C ARG A 30 14.10 4.46 13.05
N TYR A 31 13.59 3.27 12.71
CA TYR A 31 14.18 2.44 11.67
C TYR A 31 14.12 3.12 10.30
N VAL A 32 12.95 3.63 9.92
CA VAL A 32 12.74 4.38 8.67
C VAL A 32 13.65 5.61 8.66
N LEU A 33 13.62 6.43 9.71
CA LEU A 33 14.47 7.63 9.83
C LEU A 33 15.97 7.28 9.82
N LYS A 34 16.40 6.19 10.46
CA LYS A 34 17.79 5.75 10.45
C LYS A 34 18.22 5.35 9.04
N ARG A 35 17.40 4.58 8.33
CA ARG A 35 17.67 4.21 6.94
C ARG A 35 17.73 5.43 6.03
N GLN A 36 16.84 6.40 6.23
CA GLN A 36 16.86 7.68 5.53
C GLN A 36 18.09 8.53 5.90
N LYS A 37 18.52 8.52 7.17
CA LYS A 37 19.70 9.24 7.65
C LYS A 37 21.00 8.68 7.09
N GLU A 38 21.13 7.36 7.01
CA GLU A 38 22.28 6.71 6.36
C GLU A 38 22.38 7.09 4.87
N THR A 39 21.25 7.40 4.22
CA THR A 39 21.23 7.97 2.86
C THR A 39 21.58 9.46 2.84
N LEU A 40 21.08 10.25 3.80
CA LEU A 40 21.43 11.67 4.00
C LEU A 40 22.92 11.88 4.18
N ASP A 41 23.54 11.13 5.09
CA ASP A 41 24.96 11.26 5.44
C ASP A 41 25.87 10.96 4.23
N LYS A 42 25.38 10.20 3.24
CA LYS A 42 26.09 9.89 2.00
C LYS A 42 25.90 10.93 0.88
N GLN A 43 24.77 11.65 0.85
CA GLN A 43 24.39 12.51 -0.28
C GLN A 43 24.17 13.99 0.06
N GLY A 44 24.27 14.39 1.33
CA GLY A 44 24.15 15.78 1.79
C GLY A 44 22.73 16.36 1.74
N ARG A 45 21.78 15.66 1.09
CA ARG A 45 20.35 15.99 1.07
C ARG A 45 19.51 14.74 0.77
N PHE A 46 18.41 14.58 1.48
CA PHE A 46 17.38 13.56 1.25
C PHE A 46 16.05 14.28 1.27
N VAL A 47 15.40 14.30 0.12
CA VAL A 47 14.04 14.81 -0.01
C VAL A 47 13.20 13.65 -0.47
N VAL A 48 12.15 13.34 0.29
CA VAL A 48 11.15 12.35 -0.14
C VAL A 48 10.40 12.97 -1.31
N ALA A 49 10.50 12.33 -2.48
CA ALA A 49 9.82 12.79 -3.68
C ALA A 49 8.36 12.31 -3.66
N PHE A 50 7.52 12.91 -2.80
CA PHE A 50 6.11 12.51 -2.64
C PHE A 50 5.34 12.55 -3.95
N ALA A 51 5.65 13.49 -4.85
CA ALA A 51 5.06 13.56 -6.19
C ALA A 51 5.28 12.30 -7.07
N LYS A 52 6.26 11.45 -6.71
CA LYS A 52 6.53 10.18 -7.40
C LYS A 52 5.85 8.98 -6.76
N TRP A 53 5.17 9.18 -5.62
CA TRP A 53 4.47 8.09 -4.96
C TRP A 53 3.15 7.81 -5.70
N HIS A 54 2.85 6.52 -5.81
CA HIS A 54 1.58 6.00 -6.30
C HIS A 54 1.02 5.12 -5.18
N ILE A 55 -0.09 5.55 -4.58
CA ILE A 55 -0.69 4.88 -3.41
C ILE A 55 -1.99 4.22 -3.84
N TYR A 56 -2.06 2.92 -3.59
CA TYR A 56 -3.22 2.07 -3.80
C TYR A 56 -3.66 1.50 -2.46
N PHE A 57 -4.94 1.14 -2.37
CA PHE A 57 -5.53 0.49 -1.22
C PHE A 57 -5.69 -0.99 -1.51
N ALA A 58 -5.21 -1.81 -0.59
CA ALA A 58 -5.32 -3.25 -0.77
C ALA A 58 -6.60 -3.81 -0.14
N ASP A 59 -7.21 -3.06 0.77
CA ASP A 59 -8.61 -3.17 1.17
C ASP A 59 -9.18 -1.77 1.39
N GLU A 60 -10.49 -1.62 1.18
CA GLU A 60 -11.24 -0.42 1.53
C GLU A 60 -12.68 -0.81 1.90
N ARG A 61 -13.29 -0.04 2.79
CA ARG A 61 -14.68 -0.21 3.19
C ARG A 61 -15.51 0.47 2.13
N VAL A 62 -16.51 -0.24 1.61
CA VAL A 62 -17.45 0.27 0.59
C VAL A 62 -18.41 1.27 1.26
N VAL A 63 -17.89 2.45 1.56
CA VAL A 63 -18.56 3.59 2.20
C VAL A 63 -18.06 4.88 1.55
N PRO A 64 -18.77 6.03 1.70
CA PRO A 64 -18.28 7.30 1.18
C PRO A 64 -16.86 7.64 1.69
N LEU A 65 -16.01 8.22 0.84
CA LEU A 65 -14.61 8.53 1.17
C LEU A 65 -14.42 9.51 2.34
N GLY A 66 -15.48 10.24 2.73
CA GLY A 66 -15.50 11.12 3.91
C GLY A 66 -15.95 10.43 5.20
N HIS A 67 -16.31 9.14 5.15
CA HIS A 67 -16.79 8.37 6.29
C HIS A 67 -15.64 7.92 7.20
N ASP A 68 -15.87 7.83 8.52
CA ASP A 68 -14.83 7.53 9.52
C ASP A 68 -14.20 6.12 9.36
N ASN A 69 -14.93 5.20 8.74
CA ASN A 69 -14.47 3.84 8.44
C ASN A 69 -13.65 3.73 7.13
N SER A 70 -13.53 4.80 6.34
CA SER A 70 -12.74 4.80 5.10
C SER A 70 -11.24 4.83 5.42
N ASN A 71 -10.51 3.86 4.87
CA ASN A 71 -9.06 3.81 4.88
C ASN A 71 -8.48 5.04 4.15
N TYR A 72 -9.10 5.50 3.06
CA TYR A 72 -8.71 6.74 2.37
C TYR A 72 -8.81 7.95 3.29
N LYS A 73 -9.92 8.13 4.02
CA LYS A 73 -10.06 9.25 4.97
C LYS A 73 -8.94 9.23 5.99
N GLN A 74 -8.66 8.06 6.56
CA GLN A 74 -7.59 7.90 7.56
C GLN A 74 -6.20 8.20 6.97
N LEU A 75 -5.91 7.72 5.76
CA LEU A 75 -4.67 8.05 5.04
C LEU A 75 -4.56 9.56 4.81
N LYS A 76 -5.66 10.20 4.38
CA LYS A 76 -5.70 11.63 4.11
C LYS A 76 -5.43 12.44 5.38
N ASP A 77 -6.17 12.18 6.43
CA ASP A 77 -6.08 12.89 7.72
C ASP A 77 -4.72 12.67 8.39
N GLN A 78 -4.16 11.46 8.30
CA GLN A 78 -2.95 11.10 9.04
C GLN A 78 -1.65 11.38 8.28
N LEU A 79 -1.68 11.36 6.95
CA LEU A 79 -0.50 11.54 6.11
C LEU A 79 -0.67 12.64 5.07
N LEU A 80 -1.63 12.53 4.14
CA LEU A 80 -1.64 13.37 2.93
C LEU A 80 -1.78 14.86 3.27
N ASP A 81 -2.68 15.22 4.18
CA ASP A 81 -2.91 16.61 4.60
C ASP A 81 -1.75 17.18 5.42
N LYS A 82 -0.85 16.33 5.92
CA LYS A 82 0.33 16.73 6.70
C LYS A 82 1.59 16.86 5.84
N ILE A 83 1.54 16.49 4.55
CA ILE A 83 2.68 16.66 3.65
C ILE A 83 2.78 18.16 3.28
N PRO A 84 3.92 18.81 3.56
CA PRO A 84 4.14 20.20 3.14
C PRO A 84 4.04 20.34 1.62
N VAL A 85 3.33 21.36 1.16
CA VAL A 85 3.00 21.57 -0.26
C VAL A 85 4.24 21.63 -1.15
N GLU A 86 5.34 22.18 -0.63
CA GLU A 86 6.63 22.29 -1.33
C GLU A 86 7.31 20.94 -1.62
N LEU A 87 6.91 19.86 -0.94
CA LEU A 87 7.42 18.51 -1.17
C LEU A 87 6.59 17.73 -2.22
N GLY A 88 5.51 18.35 -2.72
CA GLY A 88 4.57 17.76 -3.67
C GLY A 88 3.56 16.81 -3.01
N ALA A 89 2.65 16.27 -3.82
CA ALA A 89 1.57 15.39 -3.36
C ALA A 89 1.66 14.00 -4.03
N PRO A 90 1.46 12.90 -3.29
CA PRO A 90 1.32 11.57 -3.87
C PRO A 90 0.15 11.47 -4.86
N ASN A 91 0.28 10.59 -5.85
CA ASN A 91 -0.85 10.14 -6.65
C ASN A 91 -1.59 9.06 -5.87
N VAL A 92 -2.84 9.30 -5.50
CA VAL A 92 -3.62 8.40 -4.64
C VAL A 92 -4.83 7.89 -5.41
N TYR A 93 -5.04 6.58 -5.38
CA TYR A 93 -6.08 5.89 -6.14
C TYR A 93 -7.03 5.16 -5.17
N PRO A 94 -8.03 5.85 -4.59
CA PRO A 94 -9.08 5.21 -3.80
C PRO A 94 -10.09 4.49 -4.71
N ILE A 95 -11.06 3.79 -4.08
CA ILE A 95 -12.28 3.33 -4.76
C ILE A 95 -13.05 4.50 -5.38
N ASP A 96 -13.88 4.21 -6.38
CA ASP A 96 -14.76 5.21 -6.97
C ASP A 96 -15.90 5.54 -6.00
N ALA A 97 -15.99 6.80 -5.58
CA ALA A 97 -17.00 7.25 -4.63
C ALA A 97 -18.42 7.20 -5.20
N ASP A 98 -18.56 7.27 -6.54
CA ASP A 98 -19.86 7.25 -7.21
C ASP A 98 -20.43 5.81 -7.28
N LEU A 99 -19.56 4.79 -7.19
CA LEU A 99 -19.94 3.37 -7.25
C LEU A 99 -20.14 2.73 -5.86
N VAL A 100 -20.12 3.50 -4.77
CA VAL A 100 -20.23 2.96 -3.40
C VAL A 100 -21.53 2.19 -3.14
N ASN A 101 -22.57 2.43 -3.94
CA ASN A 101 -23.83 1.68 -3.83
C ASN A 101 -23.94 0.52 -4.84
N GLU A 102 -22.94 0.33 -5.69
CA GLU A 102 -22.88 -0.67 -6.78
C GLU A 102 -21.60 -1.51 -6.60
N GLU A 103 -21.58 -2.36 -5.57
CA GLU A 103 -20.37 -3.05 -5.09
C GLU A 103 -19.68 -3.91 -6.18
N ASP A 104 -20.45 -4.65 -6.98
CA ASP A 104 -19.89 -5.47 -8.06
C ASP A 104 -19.17 -4.59 -9.11
N GLU A 105 -19.81 -3.51 -9.57
CA GLU A 105 -19.21 -2.57 -10.52
C GLU A 105 -17.99 -1.85 -9.93
N LEU A 106 -18.03 -1.53 -8.63
CA LEU A 106 -16.94 -0.90 -7.91
C LEU A 106 -15.69 -1.78 -7.89
N VAL A 107 -15.86 -3.07 -7.60
CA VAL A 107 -14.75 -4.04 -7.54
C VAL A 107 -14.11 -4.19 -8.93
N GLU A 108 -14.92 -4.43 -9.96
CA GLU A 108 -14.44 -4.53 -11.34
C GLU A 108 -13.72 -3.26 -11.80
N HIS A 109 -14.31 -2.08 -11.49
CA HIS A 109 -13.70 -0.80 -11.83
C HIS A 109 -12.35 -0.63 -11.13
N TYR A 110 -12.28 -0.90 -9.82
CA TYR A 110 -11.05 -0.73 -9.06
C TYR A 110 -9.93 -1.63 -9.58
N GLU A 111 -10.20 -2.92 -9.77
CA GLU A 111 -9.25 -3.90 -10.31
C GLU A 111 -8.70 -3.45 -11.67
N LYS A 112 -9.60 -3.18 -12.63
CA LYS A 112 -9.22 -2.74 -13.97
C LYS A 112 -8.33 -1.51 -13.91
N SER A 113 -8.68 -0.56 -13.05
CA SER A 113 -7.93 0.68 -12.89
C SER A 113 -6.52 0.47 -12.32
N VAL A 114 -6.32 -0.52 -11.44
CA VAL A 114 -5.00 -0.89 -10.89
C VAL A 114 -4.17 -1.58 -11.97
N ILE A 115 -4.76 -2.56 -12.68
CA ILE A 115 -4.09 -3.30 -13.76
C ILE A 115 -3.62 -2.34 -14.83
N GLU A 116 -4.50 -1.49 -15.36
CA GLU A 116 -4.17 -0.54 -16.43
C GLU A 116 -3.00 0.37 -16.04
N ARG A 117 -3.00 0.92 -14.81
CA ARG A 117 -1.95 1.87 -14.39
C ARG A 117 -0.59 1.21 -14.16
N LEU A 118 -0.58 -0.04 -13.72
CA LEU A 118 0.66 -0.74 -13.35
C LEU A 118 1.22 -1.63 -14.48
N THR A 119 0.42 -1.96 -15.49
CA THR A 119 0.85 -2.80 -16.63
C THR A 119 1.12 -2.02 -17.92
N GLN A 120 0.77 -0.73 -18.00
CA GLN A 120 0.98 0.10 -19.20
C GLN A 120 2.45 0.26 -19.65
N LYS A 121 3.44 0.00 -18.79
CA LYS A 121 4.86 0.28 -19.08
C LYS A 121 5.71 -0.95 -19.41
N ASP A 122 5.24 -2.15 -19.06
CA ASP A 122 5.97 -3.39 -19.27
C ASP A 122 5.01 -4.45 -19.79
N SER A 123 5.50 -5.37 -20.63
CA SER A 123 4.80 -6.60 -21.02
C SER A 123 4.48 -7.54 -19.83
N ALA A 124 4.59 -7.04 -18.60
CA ALA A 124 4.30 -7.71 -17.36
C ALA A 124 2.80 -7.97 -17.26
N ARG A 125 2.49 -9.23 -16.98
CA ARG A 125 1.13 -9.73 -16.92
C ARG A 125 0.40 -9.30 -15.63
N PHE A 126 1.13 -8.83 -14.61
CA PHE A 126 0.61 -8.45 -13.28
C PHE A 126 1.19 -7.14 -12.75
N PRO A 127 0.40 -6.39 -11.96
CA PRO A 127 0.90 -5.22 -11.24
C PRO A 127 2.04 -5.61 -10.29
N ILE A 128 3.13 -4.84 -10.30
CA ILE A 128 4.25 -4.99 -9.36
C ILE A 128 4.25 -3.79 -8.41
N PHE A 129 4.24 -4.06 -7.11
CA PHE A 129 4.32 -3.05 -6.06
C PHE A 129 5.71 -3.05 -5.42
N ASP A 130 6.28 -1.86 -5.19
CA ASP A 130 7.56 -1.72 -4.46
C ASP A 130 7.42 -2.07 -2.97
N LEU A 131 6.25 -1.79 -2.39
CA LEU A 131 5.93 -1.99 -0.99
C LEU A 131 4.44 -2.26 -0.83
N ILE A 132 4.10 -3.28 -0.05
CA ILE A 132 2.73 -3.52 0.41
C ILE A 132 2.74 -3.52 1.94
N LEU A 133 1.93 -2.64 2.54
CA LEU A 133 1.83 -2.49 3.99
C LEU A 133 0.58 -3.18 4.51
N LEU A 134 0.76 -4.12 5.44
CA LEU A 134 -0.29 -4.99 5.93
C LEU A 134 -0.44 -4.99 7.43
N ASN A 135 -1.70 -5.02 7.82
CA ASN A 135 -2.09 -5.37 9.16
C ASN A 135 -2.37 -6.87 9.22
N CYS A 136 -2.19 -7.42 10.41
CA CYS A 136 -2.59 -8.77 10.77
C CYS A 136 -3.52 -8.65 11.98
N GLY A 137 -4.76 -9.09 11.82
CA GLY A 137 -5.74 -9.17 12.90
C GLY A 137 -5.33 -10.20 13.95
N TYR A 138 -5.92 -10.12 15.15
CA TYR A 138 -5.67 -11.11 16.21
C TYR A 138 -6.16 -12.52 15.83
N ASP A 139 -7.14 -12.58 14.94
CA ASP A 139 -7.71 -13.75 14.27
C ASP A 139 -6.91 -14.15 13.02
N SER A 140 -5.77 -13.51 12.75
CA SER A 140 -4.92 -13.71 11.57
C SER A 140 -5.50 -13.21 10.24
N HIS A 141 -6.58 -12.41 10.23
CA HIS A 141 -7.06 -11.80 8.98
C HIS A 141 -6.08 -10.73 8.44
N THR A 142 -6.05 -10.54 7.13
CA THR A 142 -5.29 -9.46 6.47
C THR A 142 -6.01 -9.05 5.18
N TYR A 143 -5.91 -7.78 4.75
CA TYR A 143 -6.63 -7.27 3.55
C TYR A 143 -8.17 -7.48 3.54
N GLY A 144 -8.80 -7.70 4.69
CA GLY A 144 -10.21 -8.16 4.73
C GLY A 144 -10.41 -9.63 4.32
N LEU A 145 -9.32 -10.39 4.15
CA LEU A 145 -9.30 -11.83 3.96
C LEU A 145 -9.32 -12.50 5.33
N PHE A 146 -10.46 -13.11 5.67
CA PHE A 146 -10.67 -13.81 6.92
C PHE A 146 -10.32 -15.30 6.80
N PRO A 147 -9.84 -15.93 7.88
CA PRO A 147 -9.66 -17.38 7.92
C PRO A 147 -10.91 -18.12 7.47
N ASP A 148 -10.73 -19.21 6.72
CA ASP A 148 -11.79 -20.07 6.20
C ASP A 148 -12.84 -19.38 5.30
N HIS A 149 -12.59 -18.14 4.86
CA HIS A 149 -13.46 -17.44 3.92
C HIS A 149 -13.24 -17.94 2.49
N LYS A 150 -14.32 -18.06 1.70
CA LYS A 150 -14.29 -18.60 0.32
C LYS A 150 -13.34 -17.84 -0.62
N VAL A 151 -13.17 -16.54 -0.40
CA VAL A 151 -12.25 -15.69 -1.18
C VAL A 151 -10.78 -16.15 -1.08
N LEU A 152 -10.42 -16.91 -0.04
CA LEU A 152 -9.07 -17.47 0.09
C LEU A 152 -8.77 -18.59 -0.92
N THR A 153 -9.81 -19.16 -1.53
CA THR A 153 -9.69 -20.19 -2.57
C THR A 153 -9.93 -19.65 -3.97
N GLU A 154 -9.92 -18.33 -4.14
CA GLU A 154 -10.07 -17.68 -5.44
C GLU A 154 -8.85 -18.01 -6.32
N GLU A 155 -9.08 -18.70 -7.43
CA GLU A 155 -8.04 -19.03 -8.43
C GLU A 155 -8.26 -18.28 -9.76
N ASP A 156 -9.45 -17.70 -9.93
CA ASP A 156 -9.82 -16.92 -11.10
C ASP A 156 -9.23 -15.49 -11.03
N ARG A 157 -9.17 -14.86 -12.20
CA ARG A 157 -8.78 -13.46 -12.42
C ARG A 157 -9.81 -12.78 -13.29
#